data_AF-A0AAD7DKC0-F1
#
_entry.id   AF-A0AAD7DKC0-F1
#
_cell.length_a   1.000
_cell.length_b   1.000
_cell.length_c   1.000
_cell.angle_alpha   90.00
_cell.angle_beta   90.00
_cell.angle_gamma   90.00
#
_symmetry.space_group_name_H-M   'P 1'
#
loop_
_entity.id
_entity.type
_entity.pdbx_description
1 polymer ?
#
loop_
_entity_poly.entity_id
_entity_poly.type
_entity_poly.pdbx_seq_one_letter_code
_entity_poly.pdbx_strand_id
1 'polypeptide(L)'
;YDRLERVLVCDLPEEEVLGTLSGKKRLFSVITPCKNTHGKDASAEIVTYRGMGSVIVVDLQCVVAVVGRVETRGSWKIVDRTGGLIRPEFVNDEQDVDPGQ
;
A
#
# COMPACT_ATOMS: atom_id res chain seq x y z
N TYR A 1 -6.47 0.54 -5.12
CA TYR A 1 -7.13 -0.04 -3.94
C TYR A 1 -7.10 -1.53 -4.07
N ASP A 2 -6.63 -2.19 -3.02
CA ASP A 2 -6.33 -3.62 -3.02
C ASP A 2 -6.74 -4.20 -1.66
N ARG A 3 -6.92 -5.52 -1.59
CA ARG A 3 -7.23 -6.17 -0.32
C ARG A 3 -5.93 -6.61 0.34
N LEU A 4 -5.63 -6.04 1.51
CA LEU A 4 -4.61 -6.56 2.40
C LEU A 4 -5.05 -7.91 2.97
N GLU A 5 -4.30 -8.97 2.68
CA GLU A 5 -4.54 -10.31 3.22
C GLU A 5 -3.77 -10.53 4.52
N ARG A 6 -2.48 -10.18 4.50
CA ARG A 6 -1.53 -10.42 5.59
C ARG A 6 -0.39 -9.41 5.53
N VAL A 7 0.21 -9.13 6.68
CA VAL A 7 1.52 -8.50 6.79
C VAL A 7 2.51 -9.57 7.23
N LEU A 8 3.60 -9.71 6.47
CA LEU A 8 4.70 -10.62 6.78
C LEU A 8 5.82 -9.82 7.43
N VAL A 9 6.40 -10.39 8.49
CA VAL A 9 7.64 -9.91 9.10
C VAL A 9 8.77 -10.78 8.59
N CYS A 10 9.78 -10.18 7.97
CA CYS A 10 10.91 -10.89 7.42
C CYS A 10 12.20 -10.38 8.06
N ASP A 11 12.89 -11.26 8.78
CA ASP A 11 14.24 -11.01 9.25
C ASP A 11 15.22 -11.39 8.13
N LEU A 12 15.81 -10.38 7.50
CA LEU A 12 16.75 -10.61 6.41
C LEU A 12 18.12 -11.01 6.96
N PRO A 13 18.77 -12.01 6.34
CA PRO A 13 20.10 -12.44 6.78
C PRO A 13 21.16 -11.37 6.48
N GLU A 14 22.32 -11.51 7.09
CA GLU A 14 23.50 -10.70 6.75
C GLU A 14 24.18 -11.28 5.51
N GLU A 15 23.80 -10.78 4.34
CA GLU A 15 24.31 -11.24 3.04
C GLU A 15 24.66 -10.04 2.15
N GLU A 16 25.80 -10.08 1.46
CA GLU A 16 26.27 -8.97 0.61
C GLU A 16 25.28 -8.64 -0.52
N VAL A 17 24.64 -9.68 -1.10
CA VAL A 17 23.64 -9.53 -2.18
C VAL A 17 22.43 -8.70 -1.76
N LEU A 18 22.15 -8.59 -0.47
CA LEU A 18 21.05 -7.79 0.06
C LEU A 18 21.42 -6.30 0.20
N GLY A 19 22.70 -5.94 0.03
CA GLY A 19 23.18 -4.57 0.08
C GLY A 19 22.68 -3.83 1.33
N THR A 20 21.99 -2.71 1.13
CA THR A 20 21.47 -1.87 2.23
C THR A 20 20.33 -2.52 3.03
N LEU A 21 19.80 -3.66 2.59
CA LEU A 21 18.77 -4.42 3.28
C LEU A 21 19.35 -5.54 4.17
N SER A 22 20.66 -5.83 4.05
CA SER A 22 21.35 -6.86 4.81
C SER A 22 21.19 -6.69 6.33
N GLY A 23 20.86 -7.76 7.04
CA GLY A 23 20.66 -7.77 8.50
C GLY A 23 19.44 -6.99 9.00
N LYS A 24 18.57 -6.48 8.13
CA LYS A 24 17.41 -5.67 8.52
C LYS A 24 16.13 -6.48 8.61
N LYS A 25 15.24 -6.07 9.51
CA LYS A 25 13.85 -6.53 9.52
C LYS A 25 13.04 -5.73 8.49
N ARG A 26 12.32 -6.42 7.61
CA ARG A 26 11.39 -5.83 6.63
C ARG A 26 9.97 -6.31 6.84
N LEU A 27 9.01 -5.46 6.47
CA LEU A 27 7.60 -5.78 6.48
C LEU A 27 7.08 -5.82 5.05
N PHE A 28 6.37 -6.89 4.70
CA PHE A 28 5.76 -7.04 3.38
C PHE A 28 4.25 -7.19 3.49
N SER A 29 3.52 -6.56 2.59
CA SER A 29 2.08 -6.73 2.45
C SER A 29 1.78 -7.76 1.38
N VAL A 30 1.05 -8.80 1.76
CA VAL A 30 0.41 -9.72 0.82
C VAL A 30 -0.93 -9.12 0.46
N ILE A 31 -1.08 -8.68 -0.79
CA ILE A 31 -2.29 -8.01 -1.26
C ILE A 31 -2.88 -8.72 -2.47
N THR A 32 -4.21 -8.72 -2.56
CA THR A 32 -4.92 -9.16 -3.76
C THR A 32 -5.57 -7.95 -4.43
N PRO A 33 -5.21 -7.63 -5.69
CA PRO A 33 -5.72 -6.43 -6.33
C PRO A 33 -7.23 -6.43 -6.56
N CYS A 34 -7.88 -5.28 -6.36
CA CYS A 34 -9.31 -5.14 -6.68
C CYS A 34 -9.48 -4.82 -8.18
N LYS A 35 -10.14 -5.69 -8.94
CA LYS A 35 -10.36 -5.47 -10.38
C LYS A 35 -11.49 -4.48 -10.64
N ASN A 36 -11.40 -3.74 -11.74
CA ASN A 36 -12.45 -2.85 -12.24
C ASN A 36 -12.87 -1.76 -11.23
N THR A 37 -11.91 -1.20 -10.50
CA THR A 37 -12.15 0.03 -9.71
C THR A 37 -12.23 1.28 -10.60
N HIS A 38 -11.88 1.15 -11.90
CA HIS A 38 -11.92 2.21 -12.91
C HIS A 38 -11.10 3.46 -12.56
N GLY A 39 -10.04 3.32 -11.76
CA GLY A 39 -9.20 4.45 -11.35
C GLY A 39 -9.90 5.47 -10.44
N LYS A 40 -11.08 5.13 -9.91
CA LYS A 40 -11.86 6.01 -9.06
C LYS A 40 -11.26 6.16 -7.66
N ASP A 41 -11.50 7.31 -7.06
CA ASP A 41 -11.07 7.65 -5.71
C ASP A 41 -12.22 7.42 -4.71
N ALA A 42 -12.04 6.49 -3.77
CA ALA A 42 -13.04 6.13 -2.78
C ALA A 42 -13.20 7.17 -1.67
N SER A 43 -12.27 8.12 -1.56
CA SER A 43 -12.41 9.27 -0.67
C SER A 43 -13.36 10.32 -1.23
N ALA A 44 -13.56 10.34 -2.56
CA ALA A 44 -14.41 11.29 -3.26
C ALA A 44 -15.76 10.71 -3.71
N GLU A 45 -15.81 9.41 -4.05
CA GLU A 45 -17.02 8.77 -4.56
C GLU A 45 -17.14 7.30 -4.13
N ILE A 46 -18.31 6.68 -4.38
CA ILE A 46 -18.52 5.27 -4.08
C ILE A 46 -17.78 4.41 -5.12
N VAL A 47 -16.69 3.78 -4.70
CA VAL A 47 -15.96 2.80 -5.51
C VAL A 47 -16.47 1.39 -5.24
N THR A 48 -16.84 0.69 -6.31
CA THR A 48 -17.36 -0.69 -6.26
C THR A 48 -16.50 -1.61 -7.11
N TYR A 49 -16.29 -2.84 -6.67
CA TYR A 49 -15.65 -3.90 -7.45
C TYR A 49 -16.30 -5.27 -7.18
N ARG A 50 -16.04 -6.23 -8.06
CA ARG A 50 -16.50 -7.63 -7.92
C ARG A 50 -15.37 -8.64 -8.03
N GLY A 51 -14.43 -8.38 -8.94
CA GLY A 51 -13.33 -9.28 -9.22
C GLY A 51 -12.10 -8.99 -8.37
N MET A 52 -11.31 -10.04 -8.16
CA MET A 52 -10.00 -9.97 -7.54
C MET A 52 -8.92 -10.40 -8.55
N GLY A 53 -7.74 -9.80 -8.43
CA GLY A 53 -6.53 -10.15 -9.15
C GLY A 53 -5.81 -11.38 -8.57
N SER A 54 -4.62 -11.62 -9.09
CA SER A 54 -3.68 -12.57 -8.49
C SER A 54 -3.00 -11.92 -7.29
N VAL A 55 -2.70 -12.71 -6.26
CA VAL A 55 -1.95 -12.25 -5.09
C VAL A 55 -0.59 -11.70 -5.53
N ILE A 56 -0.20 -10.57 -4.95
CA ILE A 56 1.13 -9.99 -5.08
C ILE A 56 1.69 -9.67 -3.68
N VAL A 57 3.01 -9.54 -3.61
CA VAL A 57 3.72 -9.13 -2.40
C VAL A 57 4.41 -7.80 -2.70
N VAL A 58 4.18 -6.81 -1.86
CA VAL A 58 4.80 -5.49 -1.95
C VAL A 58 5.45 -5.14 -0.62
N ASP A 59 6.42 -4.23 -0.64
CA ASP A 59 6.93 -3.66 0.61
C ASP A 59 5.79 -2.91 1.33
N LEU A 60 5.69 -3.08 2.65
CA LEU A 60 4.64 -2.41 3.43
C LEU A 60 4.74 -0.88 3.33
N GLN A 61 5.93 -0.32 3.08
CA GLN A 61 6.12 1.11 2.86
C GLN A 61 5.37 1.63 1.62
N CYS A 62 5.02 0.76 0.67
CA CYS A 62 4.21 1.12 -0.50
C CYS A 62 2.71 1.20 -0.17
N VAL A 63 2.27 0.76 1.02
CA VAL A 63 0.87 0.82 1.45
C VAL A 63 0.62 2.12 2.19
N VAL A 64 -0.25 2.95 1.60
CA VAL A 64 -0.43 4.35 2.02
C VAL A 64 -1.55 4.51 3.05
N ALA A 65 -2.55 3.62 3.02
CA ALA A 65 -3.66 3.59 3.96
C ALA A 65 -4.34 2.22 3.97
N VAL A 66 -4.98 1.88 5.10
CA VAL A 66 -5.91 0.77 5.19
C VAL A 66 -7.31 1.34 5.36
N VAL A 67 -8.23 0.95 4.47
CA VAL A 67 -9.62 1.42 4.46
C VAL A 67 -10.58 0.26 4.64
N GLY A 68 -11.81 0.58 5.05
CA GLY A 68 -12.86 -0.41 5.20
C GLY A 68 -13.43 -0.86 3.85
N ARG A 69 -14.10 -2.01 3.84
CA ARG A 69 -14.96 -2.43 2.73
C ARG A 69 -16.18 -3.17 3.24
N VAL A 70 -17.27 -3.12 2.48
CA VAL A 70 -18.51 -3.82 2.80
C VAL A 70 -19.01 -4.55 1.56
N GLU A 71 -19.48 -5.79 1.75
CA GLU A 71 -20.16 -6.53 0.70
C GLU A 71 -21.65 -6.21 0.69
N THR A 72 -22.19 -5.91 -0.48
CA THR A 72 -23.63 -5.76 -0.67
C THR A 72 -24.02 -6.18 -2.09
N ARG A 73 -25.09 -6.98 -2.19
CA ARG A 73 -25.67 -7.44 -3.46
C ARG A 73 -24.62 -8.07 -4.41
N GLY A 74 -23.72 -8.89 -3.87
CA GLY A 74 -22.66 -9.57 -4.63
C GLY A 74 -21.59 -8.64 -5.19
N SER A 75 -21.39 -7.48 -4.57
CA SER A 75 -20.33 -6.54 -4.92
C SER A 75 -19.71 -5.91 -3.67
N TRP A 76 -18.42 -5.61 -3.73
CA TRP A 76 -17.69 -4.94 -2.66
C TRP A 76 -17.70 -3.44 -2.89
N LYS A 77 -18.00 -2.67 -1.84
CA LYS A 77 -17.86 -1.22 -1.80
C LYS A 77 -16.73 -0.84 -0.87
N ILE A 78 -15.89 0.10 -1.32
CA ILE A 78 -14.80 0.64 -0.51
C ILE A 78 -15.35 1.76 0.36
N VAL A 79 -14.95 1.76 1.64
CA VAL A 79 -15.35 2.75 2.64
C VAL A 79 -14.09 3.46 3.10
N ASP A 80 -13.74 4.54 2.39
CA ASP A 80 -12.67 5.45 2.77
C ASP A 80 -13.26 6.60 3.59
N ARG A 81 -12.86 6.70 4.86
CA ARG A 81 -13.31 7.76 5.78
C ARG A 81 -12.23 8.81 6.05
N THR A 82 -11.13 8.77 5.30
CA THR A 82 -10.04 9.73 5.46
C THR A 82 -10.44 11.14 5.00
N GLY A 83 -11.57 11.28 4.29
CA GLY A 83 -12.02 12.57 3.74
C GLY A 83 -11.04 13.14 2.70
N GLY A 84 -10.20 12.29 2.10
CA GLY A 84 -9.14 12.70 1.18
C GLY A 84 -7.95 13.39 1.85
N LEU A 85 -7.89 13.38 3.19
CA LEU A 85 -6.84 14.04 3.97
C LEU A 85 -5.52 13.26 3.99
N ILE A 86 -5.56 11.94 3.76
CA ILE A 86 -4.35 11.12 3.69
C ILE A 86 -3.88 11.08 2.23
N ARG A 87 -2.90 11.91 1.89
CA ARG A 87 -2.20 11.88 0.60
C ARG A 87 -0.72 11.57 0.82
N PRO A 88 -0.25 10.38 0.41
CA PRO A 88 1.18 10.11 0.39
C PRO A 88 1.85 11.00 -0.66
N GLU A 89 2.90 11.71 -0.28
CA GLU A 89 3.74 12.45 -1.22
C GLU A 89 5.07 11.72 -1.38
N PHE A 90 5.57 11.66 -2.61
CA PHE A 90 6.93 11.22 -2.86
C PHE A 90 7.87 12.33 -2.40
N VAL A 91 8.52 12.14 -1.25
CA VAL A 91 9.63 13.00 -0.84
C VAL A 91 10.85 12.49 -1.59
N ASN A 92 11.34 13.27 -2.55
CA ASN A 92 12.65 13.02 -3.13
C ASN A 92 13.69 13.39 -2.06
N ASP A 93 14.57 12.45 -1.71
CA ASP A 93 15.75 12.74 -0.88
C ASP A 93 16.75 13.59 -1.70
N GLU A 94 16.42 14.86 -1.96
CA GLU A 94 17.42 15.85 -2.29
C GLU A 94 18.22 16.09 -0.99
N GLN A 95 19.50 15.72 -1.02
CA GLN A 95 20.43 15.96 0.07
C GLN A 95 20.30 17.42 0.52
N ASP A 96 19.95 17.64 1.79
CA ASP A 96 20.09 18.93 2.45
C ASP A 96 21.58 19.32 2.44
N VAL A 97 22.03 19.96 1.36
CA VAL A 97 23.26 20.75 1.37
C VAL A 97 22.89 22.06 2.06
N ASP A 98 23.14 22.11 3.37
CA ASP A 98 23.14 23.35 4.14
C ASP A 98 24.13 24.35 3.49
N PRO A 99 23.69 25.47 2.90
CA PRO A 99 24.58 26.45 2.31
C PRO A 99 25.12 27.46 3.33
N GLY A 100 25.11 27.18 4.65
CA GLY A 100 25.70 28.11 5.59
C GLY A 100 26.04 27.57 6.96
N GLN A 101 27.24 26.99 7.10
CA GLN A 101 28.17 27.28 8.20
C GLN A 101 29.63 26.99 7.81
#